data_AF-Q0VPG0-F1
#
_entry.id   AF-Q0VPG0-F1
#
_cell.length_a   1.000
_cell.length_b   1.000
_cell.length_c   1.000
_cell.angle_alpha   90.00
_cell.angle_beta   90.00
_cell.angle_gamma   90.00
#
_symmetry.space_group_name_H-M   'P 1'
#
loop_
_entity.id
_entity.type
_entity.pdbx_description
1 polymer ?
#
loop_
_entity_poly.entity_id
_entity_poly.type
_entity_poly.pdbx_seq_one_letter_code
_entity_poly.pdbx_strand_id
1 'polypeptide(L)'
;MRRCSPPIDSVWAHGENNNMAELLIIVGVSALIIATLGLMHEAGSRGHSPLFFLLPMVSFGQVQSHWEYYRWWALARVGAVLTTAVGVGLLVMTGGLAGDIAVQPMSSQSGQVLRGEKKASSTAFVSSEEAALLVVEGQGKRLTGRLHGEPFRYDRVALIDGVLTLSQGEGFLADLEVRVLLGWNPEDITERKTLIVGPSDEGAPVAHLSWKPQGKDYPETRIFEGGYRMELALAPLDTGQLSGSIVLVMPDSFKSYLSGNFTAHTNHLRYRNGEVDLYFDHEDTLAYVAEEFLKTQFPQGALLHVQTKHATLHRAEKVGLVIATVELSNGEVQERKIRLEKADVGWAVVPGSMDTRVTVAPQDQGIKLVEPNIETPGETHSTAPEPVTLTFPELVAYVNQFVLLETIGGQKLEGVLRKISGDRLWLVMSVGSGNVERSVGAPELKSMTLSSGKQVLLESTGSKLPISAQQQPKVESASVKSVQQRPVSPETTEPASEGHSELKTLIGKKVVIEASDGSKRTGVLQSLVDDQLTLSVPVGAGSMEFFYDLDSIRHIEAAR
;
A
#
# COMPACT_ATOMS: atom_id res chain seq x y z
N MET A 1 -43.49 69.28 -31.96
CA MET A 1 -42.59 69.47 -30.79
C MET A 1 -42.00 68.12 -30.40
N ARG A 2 -40.74 68.12 -29.98
CA ARG A 2 -39.77 67.03 -30.06
C ARG A 2 -40.04 65.85 -29.12
N ARG A 3 -39.73 64.63 -29.60
CA ARG A 3 -39.46 63.43 -28.80
C ARG A 3 -38.16 63.61 -28.01
N CYS A 4 -38.12 63.11 -26.77
CA CYS A 4 -36.88 62.76 -26.08
C CYS A 4 -37.06 61.42 -25.34
N SER A 5 -36.30 60.42 -25.78
CA SER A 5 -36.01 59.16 -25.08
C SER A 5 -34.93 59.39 -24.01
N PRO A 6 -34.85 58.57 -22.94
CA PRO A 6 -33.68 58.52 -22.05
C PRO A 6 -32.54 57.67 -22.65
N PRO A 7 -31.28 57.87 -22.22
CA PRO A 7 -30.12 57.22 -22.83
C PRO A 7 -29.97 55.78 -22.33
N ILE A 8 -29.75 54.86 -23.27
CA ILE A 8 -29.30 53.48 -23.05
C ILE A 8 -27.81 53.52 -23.36
N ASP A 9 -26.95 53.69 -22.36
CA ASP A 9 -25.49 53.53 -22.49
C ASP A 9 -24.86 53.45 -21.09
N SER A 10 -24.94 52.29 -20.43
CA SER A 10 -24.07 51.98 -19.26
C SER A 10 -24.02 50.50 -18.86
N VAL A 11 -24.94 49.65 -19.32
CA VAL A 11 -24.98 48.23 -18.90
C VAL A 11 -24.02 47.33 -19.70
N TRP A 12 -23.57 47.76 -20.89
CA TRP A 12 -22.69 46.94 -21.74
C TRP A 12 -21.19 47.04 -21.40
N ALA A 13 -20.76 48.02 -20.61
CA ALA A 13 -19.33 48.24 -20.32
C ALA A 13 -18.79 47.41 -19.13
N HIS A 14 -19.64 46.87 -18.24
CA HIS A 14 -19.18 46.13 -17.05
C HIS A 14 -18.87 44.65 -17.31
N GLY A 15 -19.53 44.02 -18.28
CA GLY A 15 -19.26 42.61 -18.62
C GLY A 15 -17.94 42.42 -19.37
N GLU A 16 -17.56 43.38 -20.21
CA GLU A 16 -16.36 43.28 -21.05
C GLU A 16 -15.06 43.48 -20.25
N ASN A 17 -15.09 44.38 -19.25
CA ASN A 17 -13.91 44.71 -18.43
C ASN A 17 -13.49 43.58 -17.49
N ASN A 18 -14.43 42.78 -16.97
CA ASN A 18 -14.11 41.64 -16.09
C ASN A 18 -13.46 40.49 -16.89
N ASN A 19 -13.96 40.20 -18.08
CA ASN A 19 -13.33 39.23 -18.98
C ASN A 19 -11.93 39.69 -19.43
N MET A 20 -11.76 41.00 -19.66
CA MET A 20 -10.45 41.56 -20.02
C MET A 20 -9.45 41.51 -18.86
N ALA A 21 -9.90 41.76 -17.62
CA ALA A 21 -9.07 41.68 -16.42
C ALA A 21 -8.61 40.23 -16.14
N GLU A 22 -9.52 39.26 -16.24
CA GLU A 22 -9.22 37.84 -16.06
C GLU A 22 -8.23 37.34 -17.12
N LEU A 23 -8.43 37.71 -18.40
CA LEU A 23 -7.50 37.39 -19.48
C LEU A 23 -6.10 37.99 -19.24
N LEU A 24 -6.00 39.23 -18.77
CA LEU A 24 -4.71 39.86 -18.47
C LEU A 24 -3.99 39.17 -17.31
N ILE A 25 -4.72 38.70 -16.30
CA ILE A 25 -4.14 37.92 -15.19
C ILE A 25 -3.64 36.56 -15.71
N ILE A 26 -4.45 35.83 -16.48
CA ILE A 26 -4.07 34.52 -17.03
C ILE A 26 -2.86 34.64 -17.95
N VAL A 27 -2.86 35.60 -18.87
CA VAL A 27 -1.75 35.86 -19.79
C VAL A 27 -0.51 36.30 -19.04
N GLY A 28 -0.65 37.18 -18.05
CA GLY A 28 0.45 37.66 -17.21
C GLY A 28 1.10 36.52 -16.40
N VAL A 29 0.31 35.69 -15.72
CA VAL A 29 0.83 34.54 -14.95
C VAL A 29 1.46 33.50 -15.87
N SER A 30 0.85 33.21 -17.02
CA SER A 30 1.40 32.26 -18.00
C SER A 30 2.74 32.74 -18.55
N ALA A 31 2.83 34.01 -18.93
CA ALA A 31 4.09 34.62 -19.38
C ALA A 31 5.16 34.63 -18.28
N LEU A 32 4.77 34.78 -17.01
CA LEU A 32 5.69 34.75 -15.87
C LEU A 32 6.31 33.36 -15.69
N ILE A 33 5.49 32.30 -15.81
CA ILE A 33 5.94 30.91 -15.72
C ILE A 33 6.89 30.59 -16.88
N ILE A 34 6.49 30.93 -18.11
CA ILE A 34 7.31 30.71 -19.31
C ILE A 34 8.65 31.44 -19.21
N ALA A 35 8.65 32.70 -18.78
CA ALA A 35 9.88 33.47 -18.62
C ALA A 35 10.80 32.91 -17.52
N THR A 36 10.22 32.36 -16.44
CA THR A 36 10.98 31.73 -15.36
C THR A 36 11.60 30.40 -15.83
N LEU A 37 10.85 29.59 -16.59
CA LEU A 37 11.38 28.36 -17.21
C LEU A 37 12.47 28.68 -18.24
N GLY A 38 12.31 29.76 -19.03
CA GLY A 38 13.33 30.23 -19.95
C GLY A 38 14.64 30.63 -19.27
N LEU A 39 14.56 31.33 -18.13
CA LEU A 39 15.74 31.64 -17.30
C LEU A 39 16.40 30.37 -16.75
N MET A 40 15.61 29.40 -16.28
CA MET A 40 16.13 28.13 -15.75
C MET A 40 16.81 27.30 -16.83
N HIS A 41 16.23 27.24 -18.04
CA HIS A 41 16.79 26.51 -19.17
C HIS A 41 18.11 27.13 -19.64
N GLU A 42 18.15 28.46 -19.77
CA GLU A 42 19.37 29.20 -20.17
C GLU A 42 20.46 29.16 -19.09
N ALA A 43 20.09 29.07 -17.81
CA ALA A 43 21.03 28.84 -16.72
C ALA A 43 21.61 27.42 -16.76
N GLY A 44 20.76 26.41 -16.95
CA GLY A 44 21.16 25.01 -17.02
C GLY A 44 22.08 24.71 -18.20
N SER A 45 21.82 25.30 -19.38
CA SER A 45 22.67 25.14 -20.56
C SER A 45 24.08 25.74 -20.40
N ARG A 46 24.26 26.63 -19.42
CA ARG A 46 25.52 27.36 -19.16
C ARG A 46 26.21 26.94 -17.86
N GLY A 47 25.71 25.90 -17.18
CA GLY A 47 26.29 25.38 -15.94
C GLY A 47 25.98 26.22 -14.70
N HIS A 48 25.04 27.16 -14.77
CA HIS A 48 24.55 27.91 -13.63
C HIS A 48 23.41 27.13 -12.96
N SER A 49 23.28 27.23 -11.64
CA SER A 49 22.21 26.50 -10.93
C SER A 49 20.82 27.10 -11.27
N PRO A 50 19.90 26.32 -11.85
CA PRO A 50 18.59 26.80 -12.28
C PRO A 50 17.68 27.15 -11.08
N LEU A 51 17.97 26.59 -9.90
CA LEU A 51 17.20 26.80 -8.67
C LEU A 51 17.21 28.26 -8.20
N PHE A 52 18.25 29.03 -8.55
CA PHE A 52 18.34 30.45 -8.19
C PHE A 52 17.24 31.31 -8.83
N PHE A 53 16.66 30.87 -9.95
CA PHE A 53 15.68 31.65 -10.70
C PHE A 53 14.22 31.45 -10.24
N LEU A 54 13.97 30.44 -9.39
CA LEU A 54 12.68 30.22 -8.74
C LEU A 54 12.30 31.35 -7.78
N LEU A 55 13.29 31.89 -7.06
CA LEU A 55 13.09 33.01 -6.14
C LEU A 55 13.57 34.33 -6.79
N PRO A 56 12.67 35.24 -7.18
CA PRO A 56 13.03 36.43 -7.97
C PRO A 56 14.08 37.32 -7.29
N MET A 57 14.00 37.48 -5.96
CA MET A 57 14.96 38.28 -5.18
C MET A 57 16.37 37.67 -5.13
N VAL A 58 16.48 36.34 -5.18
CA VAL A 58 17.76 35.63 -5.12
C VAL A 58 18.45 35.64 -6.50
N SER A 59 17.65 35.68 -7.58
CA SER A 59 18.17 35.73 -8.95
C SER A 59 18.74 37.08 -9.39
N PHE A 60 18.49 38.16 -8.63
CA PHE A 60 18.80 39.53 -9.06
C PHE A 60 20.31 39.77 -9.30
N GLY A 61 21.17 39.29 -8.40
CA GLY A 61 22.64 39.41 -8.57
C GLY A 61 23.19 38.59 -9.73
N GLN A 62 22.58 37.44 -10.03
CA GLN A 62 22.93 36.58 -11.17
C GLN A 62 22.53 37.23 -12.51
N VAL A 63 21.34 37.82 -12.59
CA VAL A 63 20.86 38.53 -13.79
C VAL A 63 21.68 39.79 -14.06
N GLN A 64 22.07 40.54 -13.04
CA GLN A 64 22.86 41.76 -13.19
C GLN A 64 24.30 41.47 -13.64
N SER A 65 24.93 40.41 -13.11
CA SER A 65 26.29 40.01 -13.47
C SER A 65 26.40 39.41 -14.88
N HIS A 66 25.31 38.84 -15.40
CA HIS A 66 25.27 38.13 -16.69
C HIS A 66 24.16 38.68 -17.60
N TRP A 67 24.02 40.01 -17.61
CA TRP A 67 22.94 40.72 -18.30
C TRP A 67 22.83 40.37 -19.79
N GLU A 68 23.97 40.17 -20.45
CA GLU A 68 24.00 39.82 -21.88
C GLU A 68 23.25 38.52 -22.21
N TYR A 69 23.17 37.59 -21.27
CA TYR A 69 22.57 36.27 -21.47
C TYR A 69 21.12 36.21 -20.99
N TYR A 70 20.80 36.93 -19.91
CA TYR A 70 19.48 36.83 -19.26
C TYR A 70 18.52 37.97 -19.61
N ARG A 71 18.96 39.04 -20.27
CA ARG A 71 18.16 40.26 -20.54
C ARG A 71 16.77 40.00 -21.13
N TRP A 72 16.65 39.12 -22.12
CA TRP A 72 15.37 38.92 -22.81
C TRP A 72 14.33 38.24 -21.91
N TRP A 73 14.76 37.20 -21.19
CA TRP A 73 13.88 36.50 -20.26
C TRP A 73 13.61 37.29 -18.98
N ALA A 74 14.59 38.07 -18.51
CA ALA A 74 14.42 38.97 -17.37
C ALA A 74 13.41 40.10 -17.70
N LEU A 75 13.52 40.72 -18.88
CA LEU A 75 12.56 41.74 -19.33
C LEU A 75 11.17 41.16 -19.56
N ALA A 76 11.08 39.94 -20.13
CA ALA A 76 9.80 39.24 -20.30
C ALA A 76 9.12 38.97 -18.94
N ARG A 77 9.90 38.57 -17.92
CA ARG A 77 9.41 38.35 -16.56
C ARG A 77 8.87 39.64 -15.93
N VAL A 78 9.57 40.76 -16.10
CA VAL A 78 9.11 42.08 -15.61
C VAL A 78 7.83 42.51 -16.32
N GLY A 79 7.76 42.35 -17.65
CA GLY A 79 6.55 42.63 -18.42
C GLY A 79 5.35 41.78 -17.97
N ALA A 80 5.58 40.51 -17.68
CA ALA A 80 4.56 39.59 -17.17
C ALA A 80 4.01 40.02 -15.79
N VAL A 81 4.90 40.45 -14.88
CA VAL A 81 4.49 40.99 -13.57
C VAL A 81 3.65 42.26 -13.74
N LEU A 82 4.08 43.19 -14.59
CA LEU A 82 3.33 44.43 -14.84
C LEU A 82 1.95 44.14 -15.45
N THR A 83 1.88 43.21 -16.41
CA THR A 83 0.61 42.80 -17.04
C THR A 83 -0.35 42.19 -16.02
N THR A 84 0.17 41.33 -15.14
CA THR A 84 -0.62 40.72 -14.05
C THR A 84 -1.12 41.78 -13.07
N ALA A 85 -0.25 42.74 -12.69
CA ALA A 85 -0.61 43.82 -11.78
C ALA A 85 -1.69 44.76 -12.36
N VAL A 86 -1.64 45.04 -13.67
CA VAL A 86 -2.69 45.79 -14.37
C VAL A 86 -4.00 45.01 -14.39
N GLY A 87 -3.97 43.71 -14.65
CA GLY A 87 -5.17 42.86 -14.59
C GLY A 87 -5.80 42.82 -13.20
N VAL A 88 -4.99 42.67 -12.15
CA VAL A 88 -5.45 42.73 -10.74
C VAL A 88 -5.99 44.12 -10.39
N GLY A 89 -5.34 45.20 -10.81
CA GLY A 89 -5.80 46.57 -10.59
C GLY A 89 -7.15 46.85 -11.25
N LEU A 90 -7.36 46.36 -12.47
CA LEU A 90 -8.66 46.43 -13.15
C LEU A 90 -9.73 45.63 -12.41
N LEU A 91 -9.42 44.43 -11.93
CA LEU A 91 -10.34 43.58 -11.18
C LEU A 91 -10.76 44.20 -9.82
N VAL A 92 -9.84 44.89 -9.16
CA VAL A 92 -10.12 45.66 -7.93
C VAL A 92 -11.04 46.85 -8.24
N MET A 93 -10.77 47.59 -9.32
CA MET A 93 -11.55 48.77 -9.71
C MET A 93 -12.97 48.43 -10.20
N THR A 94 -13.18 47.24 -10.76
CA THR A 94 -14.52 46.78 -11.20
C THR A 94 -15.34 46.10 -10.10
N GLY A 95 -14.86 46.07 -8.86
CA GLY A 95 -15.60 45.54 -7.70
C GLY A 95 -15.59 44.02 -7.57
N GLY A 96 -14.70 43.31 -8.28
CA GLY A 96 -14.59 41.85 -8.24
C GLY A 96 -14.07 41.25 -6.93
N LEU A 97 -13.63 42.08 -5.98
CA LEU A 97 -13.07 41.66 -4.68
C LEU A 97 -13.98 41.99 -3.48
N ALA A 98 -15.30 42.05 -3.68
CA ALA A 98 -16.29 42.08 -2.59
C ALA A 98 -16.82 40.68 -2.23
N GLY A 99 -15.97 39.65 -2.34
CA GLY A 99 -16.20 38.31 -1.83
C GLY A 99 -14.95 37.84 -1.10
N ASP A 100 -15.11 37.42 0.15
CA ASP A 100 -14.06 37.00 1.07
C ASP A 100 -12.97 36.16 0.38
N ILE A 101 -11.75 36.70 0.30
CA ILE A 101 -10.57 35.92 -0.07
C ILE A 101 -10.21 35.06 1.14
N ALA A 102 -10.83 33.88 1.23
CA ALA A 102 -10.28 32.77 2.00
C ALA A 102 -9.01 32.28 1.30
N VAL A 103 -7.87 32.52 1.93
CA VAL A 103 -6.61 31.85 1.59
C VAL A 103 -6.85 30.34 1.74
N GLN A 104 -6.89 29.60 0.64
CA GLN A 104 -6.92 28.14 0.67
C GLN A 104 -5.52 27.62 0.99
N PRO A 105 -5.29 26.92 2.12
CA PRO A 105 -4.24 25.94 2.17
C PRO A 105 -4.69 24.71 1.36
N MET A 106 -3.85 24.24 0.44
CA MET A 106 -4.00 22.92 -0.17
C MET A 106 -4.04 21.86 0.93
N SER A 107 -5.21 21.27 1.15
CA SER A 107 -5.35 19.97 1.80
C SER A 107 -6.65 19.32 1.32
N SER A 108 -6.51 18.09 0.80
CA SER A 108 -7.53 17.05 0.64
C SER A 108 -8.98 17.51 0.45
N GLN A 109 -9.50 17.35 -0.78
CA GLN A 109 -10.94 17.37 -1.06
C GLN A 109 -11.65 16.26 -0.26
N SER A 110 -12.09 16.59 0.96
CA SER A 110 -13.15 15.89 1.68
C SER A 110 -14.45 16.67 1.47
N GLY A 111 -15.59 15.97 1.51
CA GLY A 111 -16.92 16.44 1.12
C GLY A 111 -17.30 17.85 1.62
N GLN A 112 -18.23 18.50 0.90
CA GLN A 112 -18.72 19.82 1.28
C GLN A 112 -19.37 19.75 2.67
N VAL A 113 -18.66 20.28 3.68
CA VAL A 113 -19.20 20.47 5.02
C VAL A 113 -20.08 21.72 4.99
N LEU A 114 -21.39 21.52 5.03
CA LEU A 114 -22.34 22.58 5.30
C LEU A 114 -22.24 22.89 6.80
N ARG A 115 -21.55 23.99 7.12
CA ARG A 115 -21.44 24.49 8.50
C ARG A 115 -22.85 24.70 9.05
N GLY A 116 -23.25 23.85 9.99
CA GLY A 116 -24.56 23.92 10.61
C GLY A 116 -24.72 25.21 11.42
N GLU A 117 -25.98 25.59 11.61
CA GLU A 117 -26.38 26.76 12.38
C GLU A 117 -25.86 26.62 13.82
N LYS A 118 -25.12 27.63 14.31
CA LYS A 118 -24.80 27.77 15.74
C LYS A 118 -26.12 27.86 16.50
N LYS A 119 -26.51 26.75 17.14
CA LYS A 119 -27.83 26.51 17.72
C LYS A 119 -28.96 26.60 16.66
N ALA A 120 -29.19 25.50 15.94
CA ALA A 120 -30.51 25.26 15.39
C ALA A 120 -31.50 25.38 16.56
N SER A 121 -32.32 26.43 16.58
CA SER A 121 -33.40 26.56 17.57
C SER A 121 -34.18 25.25 17.50
N SER A 122 -34.26 24.51 18.62
CA SER A 122 -34.93 23.22 18.72
C SER A 122 -36.22 23.28 17.89
N THR A 123 -36.25 22.57 16.77
CA THR A 123 -37.40 22.64 15.88
C THR A 123 -38.59 22.02 16.60
N ALA A 124 -39.81 22.47 16.28
CA ALA A 124 -41.03 21.96 16.91
C ALA A 124 -41.16 20.43 16.82
N PHE A 125 -40.45 19.78 15.90
CA PHE A 125 -40.37 18.33 15.78
C PHE A 125 -39.61 17.67 16.93
N VAL A 126 -38.45 18.20 17.36
CA VAL A 126 -37.62 17.56 18.40
C VAL A 126 -38.37 17.47 19.75
N SER A 127 -39.24 18.44 20.02
CA SER A 127 -40.11 18.50 21.19
C SER A 127 -41.53 17.97 20.97
N SER A 128 -41.83 17.41 19.78
CA SER A 128 -43.18 16.94 19.44
C SER A 128 -43.52 15.58 20.04
N GLU A 129 -44.82 15.33 20.20
CA GLU A 129 -45.37 14.01 20.53
C GLU A 129 -45.04 12.97 19.44
N GLU A 130 -44.92 13.39 18.18
CA GLU A 130 -44.46 12.56 17.06
C GLU A 130 -43.06 11.99 17.33
N ALA A 131 -42.12 12.82 17.79
CA ALA A 131 -40.78 12.36 18.17
C ALA A 131 -40.81 11.40 19.36
N ALA A 132 -41.68 11.64 20.35
CA ALA A 132 -41.84 10.76 21.51
C ALA A 132 -42.38 9.37 21.12
N LEU A 133 -43.30 9.29 20.16
CA LEU A 133 -43.82 8.02 19.65
C LEU A 133 -42.74 7.20 18.94
N LEU A 134 -41.86 7.85 18.17
CA LEU A 134 -40.74 7.18 17.47
C LEU A 134 -39.73 6.55 18.45
N VAL A 135 -39.56 7.12 19.64
CA VAL A 135 -38.77 6.52 20.73
C VAL A 135 -39.38 5.18 21.12
N VAL A 136 -40.69 5.15 21.39
CA VAL A 136 -41.40 3.94 21.84
C VAL A 136 -41.43 2.88 20.74
N GLU A 137 -41.62 3.28 19.48
CA GLU A 137 -41.69 2.34 18.36
C GLU A 137 -40.41 1.55 18.13
N GLY A 138 -39.24 2.16 18.35
CA GLY A 138 -37.95 1.51 18.13
C GLY A 138 -37.41 0.72 19.32
N GLN A 139 -37.94 0.93 20.53
CA GLN A 139 -37.50 0.20 21.72
C GLN A 139 -37.62 -1.32 21.53
N GLY A 140 -36.52 -2.04 21.81
CA GLY A 140 -36.46 -3.49 21.67
C GLY A 140 -36.37 -4.01 20.24
N LYS A 141 -36.42 -3.15 19.22
CA LYS A 141 -36.32 -3.53 17.81
C LYS A 141 -34.92 -3.26 17.25
N ARG A 142 -34.63 -3.84 16.09
CA ARG A 142 -33.41 -3.52 15.34
C ARG A 142 -33.40 -2.04 14.97
N LEU A 143 -32.23 -1.41 15.05
CA LEU A 143 -32.02 -0.01 14.71
C LEU A 143 -32.51 0.30 13.30
N THR A 144 -33.41 1.28 13.20
CA THR A 144 -33.94 1.82 11.96
C THR A 144 -34.17 3.32 12.10
N GLY A 145 -34.49 4.00 11.02
CA GLY A 145 -34.89 5.40 11.11
C GLY A 145 -35.10 6.04 9.76
N ARG A 146 -35.03 7.36 9.75
CA ARG A 146 -35.07 8.19 8.54
C ARG A 146 -34.01 9.27 8.65
N LEU A 147 -33.13 9.38 7.68
CA LEU A 147 -32.06 10.37 7.63
C LEU A 147 -32.21 11.22 6.37
N HIS A 148 -32.27 12.54 6.52
CA HIS A 148 -32.46 13.48 5.42
C HIS A 148 -33.67 13.15 4.51
N GLY A 149 -34.73 12.57 5.08
CA GLY A 149 -35.93 12.16 4.33
C GLY A 149 -35.86 10.75 3.74
N GLU A 150 -34.72 10.08 3.77
CA GLU A 150 -34.52 8.73 3.24
C GLU A 150 -34.59 7.66 4.35
N PRO A 151 -35.17 6.48 4.08
CA PRO A 151 -35.22 5.39 5.05
C PRO A 151 -33.82 4.89 5.37
N PHE A 152 -33.50 4.78 6.65
CA PHE A 152 -32.20 4.32 7.13
C PHE A 152 -32.25 2.88 7.61
N ARG A 153 -31.31 2.07 7.12
CA ARG A 153 -31.00 0.72 7.59
C ARG A 153 -29.49 0.62 7.72
N TYR A 154 -29.00 0.34 8.92
CA TYR A 154 -27.56 0.28 9.12
C TYR A 154 -26.97 -0.97 8.46
N ASP A 155 -25.85 -0.76 7.77
CA ASP A 155 -24.95 -1.81 7.29
C ASP A 155 -23.75 -1.96 8.23
N ARG A 156 -23.32 -0.85 8.85
CA ARG A 156 -22.23 -0.84 9.83
C ARG A 156 -22.52 0.12 10.97
N VAL A 157 -22.18 -0.31 12.18
CA VAL A 157 -22.09 0.55 13.36
C VAL A 157 -20.75 0.32 14.04
N ALA A 158 -20.05 1.38 14.38
CA ALA A 158 -18.75 1.30 15.03
C ALA A 158 -18.54 2.44 16.05
N LEU A 159 -17.84 2.15 17.13
CA LEU A 159 -17.33 3.15 18.08
C LEU A 159 -15.81 3.06 18.08
N ILE A 160 -15.15 4.00 17.41
CA ILE A 160 -13.70 4.01 17.26
C ILE A 160 -13.20 5.44 17.49
N ASP A 161 -12.09 5.59 18.20
CA ASP A 161 -11.47 6.88 18.52
C ASP A 161 -12.46 7.89 19.13
N GLY A 162 -13.41 7.41 19.94
CA GLY A 162 -14.43 8.26 20.55
C GLY A 162 -15.57 8.69 19.63
N VAL A 163 -15.65 8.17 18.40
CA VAL A 163 -16.70 8.51 17.43
C VAL A 163 -17.62 7.33 17.19
N LEU A 164 -18.88 7.45 17.58
CA LEU A 164 -19.93 6.50 17.21
C LEU A 164 -20.39 6.80 15.78
N THR A 165 -20.18 5.88 14.86
CA THR A 165 -20.55 5.99 13.46
C THR A 165 -21.62 4.95 13.13
N LEU A 166 -22.75 5.40 12.60
CA LEU A 166 -23.82 4.55 12.07
C LEU A 166 -23.95 4.85 10.57
N SER A 167 -23.69 3.86 9.72
CA SER A 167 -23.60 4.07 8.28
C SER A 167 -24.40 3.05 7.48
N GLN A 168 -24.89 3.51 6.33
CA GLN A 168 -25.54 2.73 5.28
C GLN A 168 -24.80 2.94 3.96
N GLY A 169 -24.67 1.88 3.17
CA GLY A 169 -23.98 1.85 1.89
C GLY A 169 -22.79 0.89 1.90
N GLU A 170 -22.54 0.25 0.77
CA GLU A 170 -21.44 -0.73 0.59
C GLU A 170 -20.17 -0.11 -0.04
N GLY A 171 -20.27 1.14 -0.50
CA GLY A 171 -19.19 1.87 -1.16
C GLY A 171 -18.10 2.34 -0.18
N PHE A 172 -17.03 2.93 -0.74
CA PHE A 172 -15.99 3.58 0.06
C PHE A 172 -16.54 4.78 0.86
N LEU A 173 -17.54 5.46 0.29
CA LEU A 173 -18.30 6.53 0.95
C LEU A 173 -19.70 5.99 1.24
N ALA A 174 -20.17 6.22 2.47
CA ALA A 174 -21.52 5.86 2.89
C ALA A 174 -22.56 6.72 2.15
N ASP A 175 -23.70 6.12 1.84
CA ASP A 175 -24.84 6.80 1.23
C ASP A 175 -25.59 7.63 2.28
N LEU A 176 -25.76 7.09 3.49
CA LEU A 176 -26.30 7.78 4.66
C LEU A 176 -25.44 7.46 5.88
N GLU A 177 -25.12 8.48 6.68
CA GLU A 177 -24.27 8.30 7.86
C GLU A 177 -24.61 9.29 8.96
N VAL A 178 -24.57 8.81 10.21
CA VAL A 178 -24.53 9.65 11.40
C VAL A 178 -23.25 9.38 12.17
N ARG A 179 -22.51 10.43 12.52
CA ARG A 179 -21.37 10.36 13.44
C ARG A 179 -21.64 11.17 14.68
N VAL A 180 -21.37 10.61 15.86
CA VAL A 180 -21.49 11.32 17.14
C VAL A 180 -20.14 11.27 17.85
N LEU A 181 -19.57 12.44 18.12
CA LEU A 181 -18.27 12.59 18.78
C LEU A 181 -18.46 12.47 20.30
N LEU A 182 -18.54 11.24 20.80
CA LEU A 182 -18.76 10.93 22.21
C LEU A 182 -17.51 11.14 23.08
N GLY A 183 -16.32 11.03 22.49
CA GLY A 183 -15.05 11.05 23.21
C GLY A 183 -14.86 9.85 24.16
N TRP A 184 -15.64 8.77 23.97
CA TRP A 184 -15.54 7.57 24.79
C TRP A 184 -14.52 6.60 24.18
N ASN A 185 -13.51 6.21 24.96
CA ASN A 185 -12.70 5.06 24.59
C ASN A 185 -13.55 3.78 24.77
N PRO A 186 -13.76 2.96 23.72
CA PRO A 186 -14.53 1.72 23.83
C PRO A 186 -13.96 0.74 24.86
N GLU A 187 -12.63 0.72 25.06
CA GLU A 187 -11.97 -0.18 26.02
C GLU A 187 -12.32 0.15 27.48
N ASP A 188 -12.67 1.41 27.77
CA ASP A 188 -13.07 1.85 29.11
C ASP A 188 -14.53 1.48 29.46
N ILE A 189 -15.30 1.00 28.47
CA ILE A 189 -16.70 0.60 28.66
C ILE A 189 -16.72 -0.85 29.14
N THR A 190 -16.44 -1.06 30.42
CA THR A 190 -16.51 -2.39 31.08
C THR A 190 -17.89 -2.72 31.63
N GLU A 191 -18.76 -1.72 31.78
CA GLU A 191 -20.14 -1.84 32.23
C GLU A 191 -21.08 -1.01 31.33
N ARG A 192 -22.39 -1.13 31.55
CA ARG A 192 -23.37 -0.32 30.81
C ARG A 192 -23.13 1.17 31.06
N LYS A 193 -22.89 1.91 29.97
CA LYS A 193 -22.73 3.37 29.96
C LYS A 193 -23.90 4.01 29.22
N THR A 194 -24.53 5.01 29.85
CA THR A 194 -25.68 5.72 29.29
C THR A 194 -25.39 7.21 29.12
N LEU A 195 -25.88 7.80 28.04
CA LEU A 195 -25.83 9.23 27.76
C LEU A 195 -27.21 9.70 27.33
N ILE A 196 -27.70 10.75 27.99
CA ILE A 196 -28.94 11.43 27.65
C ILE A 196 -28.59 12.87 27.32
N VAL A 197 -29.08 13.35 26.18
CA VAL A 197 -28.89 14.71 25.68
C VAL A 197 -30.26 15.28 25.34
N GLY A 198 -30.59 16.38 26.00
CA GLY A 198 -31.73 17.22 25.71
C GLY A 198 -31.42 18.33 24.69
N PRO A 199 -32.44 18.89 24.02
CA PRO A 199 -32.24 19.94 23.01
C PRO A 199 -31.65 21.25 23.57
N SER A 200 -31.79 21.47 24.87
CA SER A 200 -31.31 22.67 25.56
C SER A 200 -30.02 22.46 26.35
N ASP A 201 -29.46 21.26 26.32
CA ASP A 201 -28.26 20.93 27.09
C ASP A 201 -27.04 21.65 26.50
N GLU A 202 -26.22 22.21 27.37
CA GLU A 202 -24.94 22.80 26.99
C GLU A 202 -23.85 21.71 27.00
N GLY A 203 -22.95 21.75 26.00
CA GLY A 203 -21.87 20.76 25.90
C GLY A 203 -22.31 19.39 25.37
N ALA A 204 -23.43 19.33 24.63
CA ALA A 204 -23.83 18.13 23.91
C ALA A 204 -22.70 17.66 22.95
N PRO A 205 -22.53 16.34 22.75
CA PRO A 205 -21.64 15.81 21.72
C PRO A 205 -21.92 16.44 20.35
N VAL A 206 -20.89 16.61 19.52
CA VAL A 206 -21.12 17.06 18.15
C VAL A 206 -21.65 15.89 17.33
N ALA A 207 -22.79 16.09 16.65
CA ALA A 207 -23.40 15.11 15.76
C ALA A 207 -23.28 15.57 14.31
N HIS A 208 -22.76 14.71 13.44
CA HIS A 208 -22.68 14.93 12.00
C HIS A 208 -23.73 14.06 11.31
N LEU A 209 -24.51 14.66 10.42
CA LEU A 209 -25.40 13.96 9.50
C LEU A 209 -24.83 14.10 8.10
N SER A 210 -24.50 12.97 7.47
CA SER A 210 -24.00 12.94 6.10
C SER A 210 -24.96 12.15 5.21
N TRP A 211 -25.18 12.66 4.00
CA TRP A 211 -25.96 11.98 2.97
C TRP A 211 -25.33 12.19 1.60
N LYS A 212 -25.46 11.22 0.71
CA LYS A 212 -24.98 11.31 -0.67
C LYS A 212 -26.10 11.82 -1.59
N PRO A 213 -26.03 13.05 -2.11
CA PRO A 213 -27.07 13.55 -3.00
C PRO A 213 -27.13 12.76 -4.31
N GLN A 214 -28.33 12.65 -4.87
CA GLN A 214 -28.54 11.96 -6.13
C GLN A 214 -27.67 12.58 -7.25
N GLY A 215 -26.92 11.73 -7.96
CA GLY A 215 -26.05 12.14 -9.06
C GLY A 215 -24.72 12.79 -8.64
N LYS A 216 -24.40 12.82 -7.33
CA LYS A 216 -23.07 13.20 -6.83
C LYS A 216 -22.32 11.99 -6.30
N ASP A 217 -20.99 12.01 -6.45
CA ASP A 217 -20.13 10.93 -5.95
C ASP A 217 -19.71 11.12 -4.48
N TYR A 218 -19.87 12.33 -3.94
CA TYR A 218 -19.43 12.69 -2.59
C TYR A 218 -20.61 13.03 -1.68
N PRO A 219 -20.53 12.68 -0.38
CA PRO A 219 -21.55 13.06 0.59
C PRO A 219 -21.48 14.56 0.95
N GLU A 220 -22.63 15.11 1.28
CA GLU A 220 -22.78 16.40 1.96
C GLU A 220 -22.95 16.13 3.45
N THR A 221 -22.30 16.94 4.29
CA THR A 221 -22.36 16.78 5.75
C THR A 221 -22.91 18.04 6.42
N ARG A 222 -23.85 17.86 7.35
CA ARG A 222 -24.35 18.89 8.26
C ARG A 222 -23.93 18.58 9.70
N ILE A 223 -23.43 19.60 10.39
CA ILE A 223 -22.90 19.50 11.75
C ILE A 223 -23.89 20.10 12.76
N PHE A 224 -24.15 19.39 13.86
CA PHE A 224 -25.02 19.81 14.95
C PHE A 224 -24.25 19.80 16.26
N GLU A 225 -24.02 20.99 16.83
CA GLU A 225 -23.37 21.17 18.13
C GLU A 225 -24.38 21.09 19.32
N GLY A 226 -25.67 20.90 19.03
CA GLY A 226 -26.76 20.85 20.00
C GLY A 226 -28.13 20.97 19.32
N GLY A 227 -29.21 21.13 20.10
CA GLY A 227 -30.57 21.28 19.59
C GLY A 227 -31.26 19.96 19.18
N TYR A 228 -30.55 18.84 19.28
CA TYR A 228 -31.06 17.49 19.06
C TYR A 228 -31.38 16.80 20.39
N ARG A 229 -32.16 15.71 20.35
CA ARG A 229 -32.36 14.82 21.49
C ARG A 229 -31.64 13.51 21.23
N MET A 230 -30.92 12.99 22.21
CA MET A 230 -30.29 11.68 22.13
C MET A 230 -30.42 10.91 23.43
N GLU A 231 -30.75 9.62 23.34
CA GLU A 231 -30.56 8.64 24.41
C GLU A 231 -29.72 7.51 23.83
N LEU A 232 -28.54 7.29 24.41
CA LEU A 232 -27.61 6.26 24.00
C LEU A 232 -27.30 5.39 25.21
N ALA A 233 -27.38 4.08 25.04
CA ALA A 233 -26.82 3.13 25.99
C ALA A 233 -25.90 2.17 25.24
N LEU A 234 -24.71 1.94 25.79
CA LEU A 234 -23.74 0.95 25.30
C LEU A 234 -23.35 0.03 26.45
N ALA A 235 -23.14 -1.24 26.16
CA ALA A 235 -22.62 -2.23 27.12
C ALA A 235 -21.70 -3.21 26.39
N PRO A 236 -20.71 -3.79 27.08
CA PRO A 236 -19.92 -4.89 26.52
C PRO A 236 -20.83 -6.01 26.02
N LEU A 237 -20.54 -6.54 24.83
CA LEU A 237 -21.18 -7.76 24.32
C LEU A 237 -20.17 -8.91 24.27
N ASP A 238 -19.08 -8.70 23.54
CA ASP A 238 -17.99 -9.66 23.30
C ASP A 238 -16.68 -8.91 22.99
N THR A 239 -15.58 -9.64 22.76
CA THR A 239 -14.31 -9.04 22.33
C THR A 239 -14.49 -8.18 21.08
N GLY A 240 -14.23 -6.89 21.21
CA GLY A 240 -14.32 -5.93 20.11
C GLY A 240 -15.76 -5.52 19.73
N GLN A 241 -16.75 -5.85 20.55
CA GLN A 241 -18.17 -5.57 20.27
C GLN A 241 -18.91 -4.99 21.48
N LEU A 242 -19.76 -4.00 21.20
CA LEU A 242 -20.66 -3.38 22.17
C LEU A 242 -22.11 -3.58 21.73
N SER A 243 -22.97 -4.02 22.65
CA SER A 243 -24.42 -3.96 22.46
C SER A 243 -24.89 -2.54 22.73
N GLY A 244 -25.69 -1.98 21.83
CA GLY A 244 -26.15 -0.60 21.91
C GLY A 244 -27.65 -0.44 21.70
N SER A 245 -28.20 0.61 22.31
CA SER A 245 -29.53 1.15 21.97
C SER A 245 -29.41 2.66 21.81
N ILE A 246 -29.97 3.20 20.73
CA ILE A 246 -29.96 4.63 20.48
C ILE A 246 -31.36 5.10 20.12
N VAL A 247 -31.67 6.30 20.60
CA VAL A 247 -32.74 7.15 20.12
C VAL A 247 -32.10 8.49 19.82
N LEU A 248 -32.17 8.94 18.58
CA LEU A 248 -31.61 10.22 18.14
C LEU A 248 -32.65 10.95 17.31
N VAL A 249 -32.93 12.21 17.64
CA VAL A 249 -33.89 13.05 16.92
C VAL A 249 -33.21 14.37 16.59
N MET A 250 -33.07 14.65 15.29
CA MET A 250 -32.28 15.77 14.78
C MET A 250 -33.16 16.99 14.47
N PRO A 251 -32.64 18.22 14.59
CA PRO A 251 -33.40 19.44 14.33
C PRO A 251 -33.39 19.83 12.84
N ASP A 252 -33.18 18.90 11.91
CA ASP A 252 -33.16 19.20 10.48
C ASP A 252 -34.58 19.31 9.89
N SER A 253 -34.70 19.98 8.75
CA SER A 253 -35.97 20.19 8.05
C SER A 253 -36.65 18.88 7.60
N PHE A 254 -35.89 17.79 7.47
CA PHE A 254 -36.40 16.49 7.02
C PHE A 254 -36.82 15.57 8.17
N LYS A 255 -36.85 16.08 9.41
CA LYS A 255 -37.28 15.33 10.60
C LYS A 255 -36.51 14.02 10.72
N SER A 256 -35.17 14.11 10.71
CA SER A 256 -34.31 12.94 10.77
C SER A 256 -34.32 12.33 12.17
N TYR A 257 -34.37 11.00 12.23
CA TYR A 257 -34.35 10.26 13.48
C TYR A 257 -33.74 8.86 13.31
N LEU A 258 -33.21 8.32 14.40
CA LEU A 258 -32.77 6.94 14.54
C LEU A 258 -33.37 6.37 15.84
N SER A 259 -33.82 5.12 15.82
CA SER A 259 -34.37 4.46 17.00
C SER A 259 -34.15 2.94 16.93
N GLY A 260 -33.64 2.37 18.02
CA GLY A 260 -33.56 0.92 18.23
C GLY A 260 -32.18 0.41 18.67
N ASN A 261 -32.02 -0.90 18.58
CA ASN A 261 -30.87 -1.65 19.08
C ASN A 261 -29.89 -2.00 17.95
N PHE A 262 -28.60 -2.00 18.25
CA PHE A 262 -27.52 -2.31 17.32
C PHE A 262 -26.35 -2.99 18.03
N THR A 263 -25.46 -3.58 17.24
CA THR A 263 -24.13 -4.03 17.71
C THR A 263 -23.10 -3.12 17.07
N ALA A 264 -22.26 -2.49 17.89
CA ALA A 264 -21.17 -1.64 17.44
C ALA A 264 -19.84 -2.38 17.53
N HIS A 265 -19.04 -2.28 16.48
CA HIS A 265 -17.67 -2.77 16.46
C HIS A 265 -16.70 -1.72 16.98
N THR A 266 -15.67 -2.14 17.72
CA THR A 266 -14.64 -1.25 18.26
C THR A 266 -13.36 -1.27 17.44
N ASN A 267 -13.43 -1.85 16.23
CA ASN A 267 -12.34 -1.95 15.27
C ASN A 267 -12.84 -1.56 13.86
N HIS A 268 -11.91 -1.36 12.95
CA HIS A 268 -12.20 -1.01 11.56
C HIS A 268 -12.45 -2.24 10.68
N LEU A 269 -12.68 -3.42 11.25
CA LEU A 269 -13.01 -4.59 10.46
C LEU A 269 -14.38 -4.41 9.80
N ARG A 270 -14.45 -4.85 8.54
CA ARG A 270 -15.71 -4.99 7.81
C ARG A 270 -16.14 -6.44 7.89
N TYR A 271 -17.41 -6.68 8.18
CA TYR A 271 -17.98 -8.02 8.26
C TYR A 271 -18.97 -8.26 7.13
N ARG A 272 -18.94 -9.46 6.54
CA ARG A 272 -19.90 -9.94 5.55
C ARG A 272 -20.39 -11.30 6.00
N ASN A 273 -21.70 -11.46 6.17
CA ASN A 273 -22.32 -12.70 6.68
C ASN A 273 -21.74 -13.20 8.02
N GLY A 274 -21.25 -12.29 8.86
CA GLY A 274 -20.64 -12.62 10.15
C GLY A 274 -19.14 -12.93 10.10
N GLU A 275 -18.54 -13.01 8.90
CA GLU A 275 -17.10 -13.23 8.71
C GLU A 275 -16.39 -11.92 8.37
N VAL A 276 -15.10 -11.81 8.70
CA VAL A 276 -14.30 -10.65 8.34
C VAL A 276 -14.09 -10.62 6.82
N ASP A 277 -14.39 -9.48 6.20
CA ASP A 277 -14.19 -9.27 4.78
C ASP A 277 -12.71 -9.01 4.47
N LEU A 278 -12.02 -10.07 4.05
CA LEU A 278 -10.61 -10.02 3.68
C LEU A 278 -10.32 -9.14 2.46
N TYR A 279 -11.33 -8.67 1.72
CA TYR A 279 -11.13 -7.74 0.61
C TYR A 279 -11.14 -6.28 1.03
N PHE A 280 -11.47 -5.99 2.30
CA PHE A 280 -11.52 -4.63 2.80
C PHE A 280 -10.11 -4.06 3.01
N ASP A 281 -9.77 -3.00 2.28
CA ASP A 281 -8.45 -2.37 2.29
C ASP A 281 -8.25 -1.46 3.50
N HIS A 282 -7.97 -2.08 4.65
CA HIS A 282 -7.73 -1.41 5.92
C HIS A 282 -6.65 -2.12 6.74
N GLU A 283 -5.87 -1.34 7.50
CA GLU A 283 -4.79 -1.84 8.37
C GLU A 283 -5.28 -2.89 9.39
N ASP A 284 -6.42 -2.68 10.03
CA ASP A 284 -7.07 -3.69 10.89
C ASP A 284 -7.34 -5.03 10.18
N THR A 285 -7.70 -5.02 8.88
CA THR A 285 -7.87 -6.27 8.11
C THR A 285 -6.54 -7.00 7.96
N LEU A 286 -5.45 -6.27 7.71
CA LEU A 286 -4.11 -6.83 7.62
C LEU A 286 -3.67 -7.40 8.97
N ALA A 287 -3.91 -6.66 10.06
CA ALA A 287 -3.63 -7.08 11.42
C ALA A 287 -4.38 -8.37 11.77
N TYR A 288 -5.68 -8.44 11.44
CA TYR A 288 -6.50 -9.64 11.63
C TYR A 288 -5.94 -10.85 10.87
N VAL A 289 -5.61 -10.70 9.58
CA VAL A 289 -5.04 -11.80 8.77
C VAL A 289 -3.70 -12.28 9.34
N ALA A 290 -2.84 -11.36 9.75
CA ALA A 290 -1.55 -11.68 10.35
C ALA A 290 -1.71 -12.39 11.70
N GLU A 291 -2.65 -11.95 12.54
CA GLU A 291 -2.95 -12.56 13.83
C GLU A 291 -3.48 -13.99 13.67
N GLU A 292 -4.44 -14.20 12.77
CA GLU A 292 -4.98 -15.53 12.47
C GLU A 292 -3.88 -16.45 11.93
N PHE A 293 -3.04 -15.96 11.02
CA PHE A 293 -1.88 -16.72 10.54
C PHE A 293 -0.92 -17.10 11.67
N LEU A 294 -0.61 -16.17 12.58
CA LEU A 294 0.28 -16.43 13.71
C LEU A 294 -0.30 -17.48 14.66
N LYS A 295 -1.60 -17.46 14.93
CA LYS A 295 -2.27 -18.49 15.74
C LYS A 295 -2.10 -19.90 15.16
N THR A 296 -2.00 -20.05 13.83
CA THR A 296 -1.75 -21.36 13.22
C THR A 296 -0.28 -21.81 13.26
N GLN A 297 0.66 -20.91 13.58
CA GLN A 297 2.10 -21.24 13.62
C GLN A 297 2.55 -21.88 14.94
N PHE A 298 1.70 -21.87 15.97
CA PHE A 298 2.06 -22.39 17.29
C PHE A 298 1.21 -23.60 17.69
N PRO A 299 1.79 -24.59 18.40
CA PRO A 299 1.01 -25.65 19.02
C PRO A 299 0.00 -25.09 20.02
N GLN A 300 -1.08 -25.83 20.24
CA GLN A 300 -2.13 -25.43 21.19
C GLN A 300 -1.55 -25.18 22.58
N GLY A 301 -1.85 -24.01 23.15
CA GLY A 301 -1.39 -23.61 24.49
C GLY A 301 0.03 -23.02 24.55
N ALA A 302 0.80 -23.03 23.46
CA ALA A 302 2.13 -22.39 23.42
C ALA A 302 2.05 -20.87 23.27
N LEU A 303 0.98 -20.36 22.66
CA LEU A 303 0.73 -18.95 22.41
C LEU A 303 -0.17 -18.36 23.50
N LEU A 304 0.33 -17.37 24.25
CA LEU A 304 -0.45 -16.65 25.26
C LEU A 304 -1.19 -15.46 24.65
N HIS A 305 -0.46 -14.62 23.92
CA HIS A 305 -1.02 -13.39 23.37
C HIS A 305 -0.35 -13.01 22.05
N VAL A 306 -1.14 -12.44 21.13
CA VAL A 306 -0.66 -11.78 19.93
C VAL A 306 -1.15 -10.36 19.96
N GLN A 307 -0.23 -9.41 19.81
CA GLN A 307 -0.57 -8.00 19.75
C GLN A 307 0.04 -7.38 18.50
N THR A 308 -0.80 -6.79 17.64
CA THR A 308 -0.29 -6.01 16.52
C THR A 308 0.29 -4.69 17.03
N LYS A 309 1.57 -4.42 16.75
CA LYS A 309 2.22 -3.14 17.06
C LYS A 309 1.94 -2.11 15.99
N HIS A 310 2.06 -2.53 14.73
CA HIS A 310 1.90 -1.65 13.58
C HIS A 310 1.47 -2.44 12.35
N ALA A 311 0.59 -1.86 11.55
CA ALA A 311 0.23 -2.36 10.24
C ALA A 311 0.39 -1.21 9.23
N THR A 312 0.98 -1.50 8.08
CA THR A 312 1.17 -0.55 6.99
C THR A 312 0.49 -1.11 5.75
N LEU A 313 -0.34 -0.30 5.10
CA LEU A 313 -1.06 -0.67 3.89
C LEU A 313 -0.62 0.19 2.69
N HIS A 314 -0.11 -0.48 1.65
CA HIS A 314 0.22 0.11 0.36
C HIS A 314 -0.87 -0.27 -0.66
N ARG A 315 -1.94 0.54 -0.70
CA ARG A 315 -3.17 0.19 -1.45
C ARG A 315 -2.95 0.10 -2.96
N ALA A 316 -2.09 0.93 -3.55
CA ALA A 316 -1.83 0.94 -4.98
C ALA A 316 -1.07 -0.32 -5.42
N GLU A 317 -0.12 -0.74 -4.60
CA GLU A 317 0.72 -1.92 -4.80
C GLU A 317 0.03 -3.22 -4.37
N LYS A 318 -1.10 -3.12 -3.63
CA LYS A 318 -1.80 -4.25 -3.01
C LYS A 318 -0.89 -5.06 -2.07
N VAL A 319 0.01 -4.37 -1.37
CA VAL A 319 0.95 -4.96 -0.42
C VAL A 319 0.70 -4.40 0.97
N GLY A 320 0.90 -5.23 1.99
CA GLY A 320 0.78 -4.91 3.39
C GLY A 320 2.00 -5.38 4.18
N LEU A 321 2.26 -4.73 5.31
CA LEU A 321 3.26 -5.16 6.27
C LEU A 321 2.66 -5.08 7.67
N VAL A 322 2.76 -6.16 8.44
CA VAL A 322 2.33 -6.19 9.85
C VAL A 322 3.51 -6.53 10.73
N ILE A 323 3.69 -5.76 11.79
CA ILE A 323 4.61 -6.04 12.89
C ILE A 323 3.77 -6.40 14.11
N ALA A 324 3.88 -7.64 14.57
CA ALA A 324 3.16 -8.16 15.73
C ALA A 324 4.14 -8.65 16.79
N THR A 325 3.70 -8.62 18.05
CA THR A 325 4.40 -9.23 19.18
C THR A 325 3.65 -10.48 19.57
N VAL A 326 4.40 -11.55 19.78
CA VAL A 326 3.93 -12.88 20.15
C VAL A 326 4.50 -13.18 21.52
N GLU A 327 3.64 -13.38 22.50
CA GLU A 327 4.02 -13.83 23.83
C GLU A 327 3.73 -15.32 23.96
N LEU A 328 4.76 -16.08 24.33
CA LEU A 328 4.68 -17.53 24.48
C LEU A 328 4.53 -17.93 25.95
N SER A 329 4.01 -19.13 26.17
CA SER A 329 3.73 -19.66 27.51
C SER A 329 4.96 -19.82 28.42
N ASN A 330 6.15 -19.82 27.83
CA ASN A 330 7.45 -19.85 28.53
C ASN A 330 7.96 -18.44 28.91
N GLY A 331 7.16 -17.39 28.69
CA GLY A 331 7.54 -16.00 28.92
C GLY A 331 8.43 -15.40 27.82
N GLU A 332 8.71 -16.14 26.74
CA GLU A 332 9.43 -15.61 25.60
C GLU A 332 8.53 -14.64 24.81
N VAL A 333 9.07 -13.46 24.50
CA VAL A 333 8.38 -12.45 23.70
C VAL A 333 9.12 -12.27 22.39
N GLN A 334 8.43 -12.52 21.29
CA GLN A 334 8.99 -12.47 19.95
C GLN A 334 8.27 -11.42 19.10
N GLU A 335 9.02 -10.63 18.35
CA GLU A 335 8.49 -9.74 17.33
C GLU A 335 8.45 -10.49 15.99
N ARG A 336 7.35 -10.30 15.25
CA ARG A 336 7.04 -10.93 13.97
C ARG A 336 6.77 -9.85 12.96
N LYS A 337 7.53 -9.86 11.87
CA LYS A 337 7.32 -8.99 10.72
C LYS A 337 6.80 -9.83 9.57
N ILE A 338 5.58 -9.54 9.11
CA ILE A 338 4.84 -10.37 8.16
C ILE A 338 4.47 -9.50 6.96
N ARG A 339 4.78 -9.94 5.73
CA ARG A 339 4.28 -9.28 4.52
C ARG A 339 2.98 -9.92 4.08
N LEU A 340 2.05 -9.09 3.63
CA LEU A 340 0.78 -9.49 3.08
C LEU A 340 0.64 -8.97 1.66
N GLU A 341 -0.13 -9.67 0.85
CA GLU A 341 -0.53 -9.22 -0.48
C GLU A 341 -2.02 -9.49 -0.69
N LYS A 342 -2.67 -8.71 -1.55
CA LYS A 342 -4.05 -8.95 -1.92
C LYS A 342 -4.12 -9.93 -3.08
N ALA A 343 -4.61 -11.13 -2.80
CA ALA A 343 -4.82 -12.21 -3.76
C ALA A 343 -6.32 -12.38 -4.11
N ASP A 344 -6.64 -13.43 -4.85
CA ASP A 344 -8.02 -13.82 -5.21
C ASP A 344 -8.87 -14.27 -4.01
N VAL A 345 -8.30 -14.35 -2.81
CA VAL A 345 -9.00 -14.64 -1.55
C VAL A 345 -9.11 -13.40 -0.65
N GLY A 346 -8.66 -12.24 -1.13
CA GLY A 346 -8.47 -11.04 -0.33
C GLY A 346 -7.03 -10.93 0.18
N TRP A 347 -6.83 -10.18 1.26
CA TRP A 347 -5.54 -10.07 1.93
C TRP A 347 -5.08 -11.42 2.48
N ALA A 348 -3.85 -11.82 2.12
CA ALA A 348 -3.23 -13.06 2.54
C ALA A 348 -1.75 -12.84 2.88
N VAL A 349 -1.21 -13.68 3.77
CA VAL A 349 0.22 -13.64 4.12
C VAL A 349 1.07 -14.17 2.97
N VAL A 350 2.10 -13.43 2.59
CA VAL A 350 3.08 -13.86 1.58
C VAL A 350 3.88 -15.03 2.17
N PRO A 351 3.86 -16.23 1.55
CA PRO A 351 4.57 -17.39 2.07
C PRO A 351 6.07 -17.13 2.27
N GLY A 352 6.60 -17.51 3.42
CA GLY A 352 8.02 -17.33 3.75
C GLY A 352 8.46 -15.88 3.97
N SER A 353 7.53 -14.94 4.06
CA SER A 353 7.85 -13.52 4.31
C SER A 353 8.02 -13.14 5.78
N MET A 354 7.80 -14.09 6.69
CA MET A 354 7.80 -13.85 8.13
C MET A 354 9.23 -13.79 8.67
N ASP A 355 9.64 -12.62 9.13
CA ASP A 355 10.89 -12.45 9.89
C ASP A 355 10.59 -12.48 11.40
N THR A 356 11.48 -13.12 12.17
CA THR A 356 11.36 -13.28 13.62
C THR A 356 12.50 -12.60 14.36
N ARG A 357 12.18 -11.82 15.38
CA ARG A 357 13.16 -11.24 16.30
C ARG A 357 12.75 -11.48 17.76
N VAL A 358 13.56 -12.24 18.50
CA VAL A 358 13.33 -12.45 19.94
C VAL A 358 13.63 -11.15 20.69
N THR A 359 12.66 -10.65 21.45
CA THR A 359 12.77 -9.40 22.23
C THR A 359 12.99 -9.69 23.71
N VAL A 360 12.39 -10.75 24.25
CA VAL A 360 12.63 -11.26 25.61
C VAL A 360 12.88 -12.75 25.53
N ALA A 361 14.00 -13.21 26.07
CA ALA A 361 14.35 -14.63 26.14
C ALA A 361 13.50 -15.36 27.19
N PRO A 362 13.34 -16.70 27.10
CA PRO A 362 12.57 -17.47 28.07
C PRO A 362 13.07 -17.23 29.49
N GLN A 363 12.14 -17.10 30.45
CA GLN A 363 12.56 -17.16 31.86
C GLN A 363 12.87 -18.61 32.21
N ASP A 364 14.15 -18.92 32.43
CA ASP A 364 14.56 -20.13 33.13
C ASP A 364 13.91 -20.11 34.51
N GLN A 365 12.81 -20.84 34.67
CA GLN A 365 12.37 -21.25 35.99
C GLN A 365 13.45 -22.18 36.54
N GLY A 366 14.37 -21.59 37.30
CA GLY A 366 15.46 -22.29 37.95
C GLY A 366 14.93 -23.44 38.80
N ILE A 367 15.05 -24.66 38.28
CA ILE A 367 15.17 -25.84 39.12
C ILE A 367 16.52 -25.70 39.80
N LYS A 368 16.50 -25.15 41.02
CA LYS A 368 17.65 -25.09 41.92
C LYS A 368 18.06 -26.52 42.28
N LEU A 369 18.88 -27.15 41.43
CA LEU A 369 19.66 -28.31 41.83
C LEU A 369 20.73 -27.82 42.79
N VAL A 370 20.62 -28.28 44.04
CA VAL A 370 21.67 -28.17 45.04
C VAL A 370 22.86 -28.98 44.54
N GLU A 371 23.92 -28.31 44.09
CA GLU A 371 25.22 -28.94 43.88
C GLU A 371 25.87 -29.24 45.24
N PRO A 372 26.42 -30.45 45.46
CA PRO A 372 27.54 -30.60 46.37
C PRO A 372 28.84 -30.34 45.61
N ASN A 373 29.56 -29.35 46.13
CA ASN A 373 30.94 -28.98 45.90
C ASN A 373 31.91 -30.17 45.73
N ILE A 374 32.61 -30.27 44.59
CA ILE A 374 34.00 -30.76 44.49
C ILE A 374 34.74 -30.02 43.36
N GLU A 375 35.69 -29.17 43.79
CA GLU A 375 37.05 -28.87 43.28
C GLU A 375 37.34 -28.41 41.83
N THR A 376 38.26 -27.44 41.80
CA THR A 376 38.87 -26.58 40.76
C THR A 376 39.41 -27.23 39.46
N PRO A 377 39.77 -26.40 38.45
CA PRO A 377 39.26 -26.41 37.09
C PRO A 377 40.11 -27.29 36.14
N GLY A 378 39.54 -28.42 35.71
CA GLY A 378 40.04 -29.20 34.58
C GLY A 378 39.30 -28.79 33.31
N GLU A 379 40.06 -28.40 32.29
CA GLU A 379 39.65 -28.20 30.90
C GLU A 379 38.43 -29.05 30.52
N THR A 380 37.25 -28.43 30.43
CA THR A 380 36.06 -29.10 29.90
C THR A 380 35.81 -28.57 28.51
N HIS A 381 36.29 -29.36 27.56
CA HIS A 381 35.83 -29.44 26.19
C HIS A 381 34.35 -29.04 26.08
N SER A 382 34.10 -27.91 25.40
CA SER A 382 32.83 -27.66 24.75
C SER A 382 32.56 -28.86 23.86
N THR A 383 31.64 -29.73 24.27
CA THR A 383 31.20 -30.83 23.43
C THR A 383 30.40 -30.18 22.32
N ALA A 384 31.10 -29.80 21.26
CA ALA A 384 30.50 -29.50 19.98
C ALA A 384 29.56 -30.67 19.65
N PRO A 385 28.28 -30.42 19.29
CA PRO A 385 27.36 -31.48 18.92
C PRO A 385 28.05 -32.36 17.86
N GLU A 386 28.06 -33.68 18.09
CA GLU A 386 28.76 -34.62 17.21
C GLU A 386 28.38 -34.33 15.74
N PRO A 387 29.37 -34.16 14.85
CA PRO A 387 29.09 -33.83 13.47
C PRO A 387 28.33 -34.98 12.83
N VAL A 388 27.21 -34.67 12.18
CA VAL A 388 26.41 -35.69 11.49
C VAL A 388 26.86 -35.75 10.05
N THR A 389 27.29 -36.93 9.63
CA THR A 389 27.64 -37.18 8.24
C THR A 389 26.36 -37.44 7.46
N LEU A 390 26.12 -36.64 6.43
CA LEU A 390 24.98 -36.80 5.54
C LEU A 390 25.45 -36.84 4.09
N THR A 391 24.68 -37.55 3.28
CA THR A 391 24.84 -37.52 1.83
C THR A 391 24.25 -36.24 1.25
N PHE A 392 24.74 -35.81 0.08
CA PHE A 392 24.27 -34.55 -0.54
C PHE A 392 22.74 -34.49 -0.75
N PRO A 393 22.04 -35.57 -1.16
CA PRO A 393 20.58 -35.56 -1.28
C PRO A 393 19.84 -35.39 0.06
N GLU A 394 20.41 -35.87 1.17
CA GLU A 394 19.80 -35.78 2.51
C GLU A 394 19.78 -34.35 3.06
N LEU A 395 20.57 -33.45 2.45
CA LEU A 395 20.55 -32.03 2.79
C LEU A 395 19.19 -31.37 2.48
N VAL A 396 18.31 -32.01 1.68
CA VAL A 396 16.93 -31.53 1.40
C VAL A 396 16.15 -31.29 2.70
N ALA A 397 16.45 -32.04 3.77
CA ALA A 397 15.80 -31.88 5.08
C ALA A 397 16.02 -30.48 5.70
N TYR A 398 16.99 -29.71 5.21
CA TYR A 398 17.33 -28.38 5.73
C TYR A 398 16.91 -27.23 4.79
N VAL A 399 16.09 -27.52 3.76
CA VAL A 399 15.50 -26.47 2.92
C VAL A 399 14.66 -25.51 3.77
N ASN A 400 14.77 -24.23 3.45
CA ASN A 400 14.26 -23.05 4.17
C ASN A 400 14.93 -22.77 5.53
N GLN A 401 16.04 -23.42 5.87
CA GLN A 401 16.83 -23.09 7.05
C GLN A 401 18.02 -22.19 6.72
N PHE A 402 18.44 -21.38 7.69
CA PHE A 402 19.66 -20.60 7.61
C PHE A 402 20.87 -21.51 7.85
N VAL A 403 21.83 -21.48 6.92
CA VAL A 403 23.01 -22.34 6.93
C VAL A 403 24.27 -21.55 6.60
N LEU A 404 25.36 -21.95 7.23
CA LEU A 404 26.71 -21.50 6.89
C LEU A 404 27.42 -22.63 6.14
N LEU A 405 27.67 -22.43 4.85
CA LEU A 405 28.40 -23.38 4.02
C LEU A 405 29.89 -23.06 4.06
N GLU A 406 30.74 -24.08 4.16
CA GLU A 406 32.16 -23.97 3.90
C GLU A 406 32.48 -24.73 2.61
N THR A 407 33.07 -24.05 1.63
CA THR A 407 33.49 -24.68 0.38
C THR A 407 34.86 -25.35 0.53
N ILE A 408 35.20 -26.25 -0.38
CA ILE A 408 36.54 -26.89 -0.42
C ILE A 408 37.64 -25.83 -0.62
N GLY A 409 37.32 -24.73 -1.30
CA GLY A 409 38.20 -23.56 -1.46
C GLY A 409 38.33 -22.69 -0.20
N GLY A 410 37.71 -23.07 0.93
CA GLY A 410 37.77 -22.35 2.20
C GLY A 410 36.85 -21.12 2.28
N GLN A 411 35.99 -20.90 1.29
CA GLN A 411 35.02 -19.80 1.32
C GLN A 411 33.85 -20.15 2.21
N LYS A 412 33.42 -19.18 3.02
CA LYS A 412 32.24 -19.29 3.87
C LYS A 412 31.08 -18.54 3.23
N LEU A 413 29.96 -19.23 3.00
CA LEU A 413 28.75 -18.68 2.39
C LEU A 413 27.59 -18.80 3.37
N GLU A 414 27.02 -17.66 3.76
CA GLU A 414 25.93 -17.58 4.74
C GLU A 414 24.62 -17.20 4.04
N GLY A 415 23.56 -17.95 4.30
CA GLY A 415 22.27 -17.67 3.69
C GLY A 415 21.19 -18.71 3.98
N VAL A 416 20.04 -18.56 3.35
CA VAL A 416 18.92 -19.50 3.47
C VAL A 416 18.99 -20.52 2.33
N LEU A 417 19.02 -21.80 2.67
CA LEU A 417 18.98 -22.89 1.69
C LEU A 417 17.58 -22.96 1.07
N ARG A 418 17.41 -22.72 -0.22
CA ARG A 418 16.09 -22.66 -0.87
C ARG A 418 15.70 -23.92 -1.61
N LYS A 419 16.69 -24.59 -2.20
CA LYS A 419 16.46 -25.76 -3.03
C LYS A 419 17.70 -26.63 -3.07
N ILE A 420 17.48 -27.93 -3.20
CA ILE A 420 18.51 -28.91 -3.59
C ILE A 420 17.93 -29.73 -4.72
N SER A 421 18.71 -29.92 -5.78
CA SER A 421 18.28 -30.66 -6.98
C SER A 421 19.51 -31.28 -7.63
N GLY A 422 19.53 -32.61 -7.70
CA GLY A 422 20.72 -33.37 -8.08
C GLY A 422 21.90 -33.04 -7.15
N ASP A 423 23.06 -32.77 -7.75
CA ASP A 423 24.31 -32.44 -7.04
C ASP A 423 24.50 -30.93 -6.84
N ARG A 424 23.41 -30.16 -6.76
CA ARG A 424 23.46 -28.71 -6.52
C ARG A 424 22.49 -28.27 -5.45
N LEU A 425 22.91 -27.29 -4.67
CA LEU A 425 22.06 -26.54 -3.76
C LEU A 425 22.00 -25.07 -4.16
N TRP A 426 20.92 -24.38 -3.80
CA TRP A 426 20.71 -22.95 -4.02
C TRP A 426 20.58 -22.24 -2.67
N LEU A 427 21.47 -21.29 -2.44
CA LEU A 427 21.56 -20.50 -1.22
C LEU A 427 21.20 -19.05 -1.53
N VAL A 428 20.24 -18.48 -0.82
CA VAL A 428 19.93 -17.04 -0.90
C VAL A 428 20.69 -16.30 0.18
N MET A 429 21.60 -15.43 -0.23
CA MET A 429 22.48 -14.64 0.62
C MET A 429 22.03 -13.19 0.63
N SER A 430 22.03 -12.54 1.80
CA SER A 430 21.77 -11.10 1.88
C SER A 430 23.08 -10.32 1.63
N VAL A 431 23.11 -9.51 0.57
CA VAL A 431 24.27 -8.69 0.20
C VAL A 431 23.82 -7.23 0.11
N GLY A 432 24.22 -6.43 1.09
CA GLY A 432 23.80 -5.02 1.19
C GLY A 432 22.28 -4.91 1.41
N SER A 433 21.57 -4.25 0.49
CA SER A 433 20.11 -4.10 0.52
C SER A 433 19.35 -5.08 -0.38
N GLY A 434 20.03 -6.07 -0.95
CA GLY A 434 19.45 -7.05 -1.87
C GLY A 434 19.74 -8.49 -1.47
N ASN A 435 19.09 -9.42 -2.17
CA ASN A 435 19.32 -10.86 -2.02
C ASN A 435 19.99 -11.40 -3.28
N VAL A 436 20.99 -12.25 -3.11
CA VAL A 436 21.71 -12.92 -4.20
C VAL A 436 21.50 -14.42 -4.04
N GLU A 437 20.97 -15.07 -5.08
CA GLU A 437 20.89 -16.52 -5.13
C GLU A 437 22.20 -17.09 -5.70
N ARG A 438 22.83 -17.99 -4.96
CA ARG A 438 24.06 -18.67 -5.34
C ARG A 438 23.84 -20.18 -5.36
N SER A 439 24.12 -20.81 -6.50
CA SER A 439 24.19 -22.27 -6.58
C SER A 439 25.58 -22.80 -6.19
N VAL A 440 25.63 -23.86 -5.39
CA VAL A 440 26.86 -24.56 -4.97
C VAL A 440 26.73 -26.04 -5.32
N GLY A 441 27.74 -26.59 -5.97
CA GLY A 441 27.77 -28.01 -6.31
C GLY A 441 28.26 -28.89 -5.16
N ALA A 442 27.83 -30.16 -5.12
CA ALA A 442 28.36 -31.18 -4.23
C ALA A 442 29.89 -31.26 -4.19
N PRO A 443 30.63 -31.21 -5.32
CA PRO A 443 32.10 -31.24 -5.28
C PRO A 443 32.74 -29.93 -4.80
N GLU A 444 31.97 -28.86 -4.61
CA GLU A 444 32.47 -27.57 -4.10
C GLU A 444 32.24 -27.44 -2.60
N LEU A 445 31.41 -28.28 -1.99
CA LEU A 445 30.96 -28.16 -0.61
C LEU A 445 31.77 -29.06 0.33
N LYS A 446 32.35 -28.48 1.37
CA LYS A 446 33.17 -29.18 2.38
C LYS A 446 32.36 -29.51 3.63
N SER A 447 31.63 -28.54 4.16
CA SER A 447 30.72 -28.76 5.29
C SER A 447 29.59 -27.73 5.31
N MET A 448 28.51 -28.05 6.03
CA MET A 448 27.39 -27.15 6.27
C MET A 448 27.13 -27.05 7.77
N THR A 449 27.07 -25.84 8.32
CA THR A 449 26.75 -25.60 9.73
C THR A 449 25.34 -25.04 9.83
N LEU A 450 24.52 -25.68 10.65
CA LEU A 450 23.16 -25.23 10.93
C LEU A 450 23.16 -24.07 11.95
N SER A 451 22.08 -23.31 12.01
CA SER A 451 21.87 -22.28 13.04
C SER A 451 21.97 -22.81 14.48
N SER A 452 21.75 -24.11 14.68
CA SER A 452 21.93 -24.79 15.97
C SER A 452 23.39 -25.05 16.34
N GLY A 453 24.36 -24.61 15.54
CA GLY A 453 25.79 -24.89 15.73
C GLY A 453 26.21 -26.31 15.34
N LYS A 454 25.28 -27.13 14.82
CA LYS A 454 25.53 -28.50 14.39
C LYS A 454 26.20 -28.51 13.02
N GLN A 455 27.36 -29.16 12.93
CA GLN A 455 28.10 -29.30 11.67
C GLN A 455 27.68 -30.58 10.94
N VAL A 456 27.38 -30.44 9.65
CA VAL A 456 27.07 -31.52 8.72
C VAL A 456 28.27 -31.70 7.80
N LEU A 457 28.87 -32.88 7.83
CA LEU A 457 29.97 -33.27 6.95
C LEU A 457 29.39 -34.05 5.76
N LEU A 458 29.93 -33.81 4.56
CA LEU A 458 29.50 -34.50 3.35
C LEU A 458 30.29 -35.77 3.13
N GLU A 459 29.59 -36.89 3.02
CA GLU A 459 30.17 -38.15 2.56
C GLU A 459 30.34 -38.10 1.04
N SER A 460 31.59 -38.09 0.58
CA SER A 460 31.90 -38.25 -0.84
C SER A 460 31.56 -39.68 -1.25
N THR A 461 30.48 -39.86 -2.01
CA THR A 461 30.17 -41.13 -2.65
C THR A 461 31.25 -41.42 -3.68
N GLY A 462 32.35 -42.00 -3.22
CA GLY A 462 33.39 -42.53 -4.08
C GLY A 462 32.79 -43.65 -4.92
N SER A 463 32.52 -43.34 -6.20
CA SER A 463 32.29 -44.33 -7.25
C SER A 463 33.50 -45.26 -7.33
N LYS A 464 33.48 -46.32 -6.53
CA LYS A 464 34.25 -47.53 -6.78
C LYS A 464 33.56 -48.29 -7.91
N LEU A 465 34.31 -48.54 -8.99
CA LEU A 465 34.48 -49.82 -9.71
C LEU A 465 35.07 -49.53 -11.12
N PRO A 466 35.75 -50.51 -11.76
CA PRO A 466 37.17 -50.78 -11.61
C PRO A 466 37.97 -50.48 -12.89
N ILE A 467 39.29 -50.57 -12.76
CA ILE A 467 40.28 -50.56 -13.83
C ILE A 467 39.98 -51.67 -14.85
N SER A 468 39.88 -51.31 -16.13
CA SER A 468 40.31 -52.18 -17.24
C SER A 468 40.72 -51.32 -18.43
N ALA A 469 41.73 -51.84 -19.12
CA ALA A 469 42.71 -51.14 -19.93
C ALA A 469 42.27 -50.92 -21.39
N GLN A 470 42.90 -49.90 -21.99
CA GLN A 470 43.38 -49.83 -23.38
C GLN A 470 42.39 -50.06 -24.53
N GLN A 471 42.13 -49.00 -25.32
CA GLN A 471 42.75 -48.83 -26.65
C GLN A 471 42.31 -47.53 -27.35
N GLN A 472 43.31 -46.76 -27.78
CA GLN A 472 43.23 -45.77 -28.85
C GLN A 472 43.05 -46.51 -30.20
N PRO A 473 42.41 -45.87 -31.20
CA PRO A 473 43.25 -45.25 -32.23
C PRO A 473 42.71 -43.94 -32.81
N LYS A 474 43.50 -43.45 -33.76
CA LYS A 474 43.76 -42.10 -34.26
C LYS A 474 43.16 -41.92 -35.68
N VAL A 475 42.90 -40.65 -36.06
CA VAL A 475 42.75 -40.04 -37.42
C VAL A 475 41.63 -40.55 -38.36
N GLU A 476 40.77 -39.68 -38.91
CA GLU A 476 40.95 -38.95 -40.19
C GLU A 476 39.62 -38.49 -40.83
N SER A 477 39.68 -37.34 -41.49
CA SER A 477 38.61 -36.59 -42.15
C SER A 477 38.18 -37.19 -43.50
N ALA A 478 36.89 -37.00 -43.90
CA ALA A 478 36.45 -36.49 -45.22
C ALA A 478 34.99 -36.87 -45.59
N SER A 479 34.13 -35.85 -45.69
CA SER A 479 33.42 -35.38 -46.91
C SER A 479 32.64 -36.32 -47.86
N VAL A 480 31.30 -36.16 -47.80
CA VAL A 480 30.26 -35.91 -48.85
C VAL A 480 29.86 -36.96 -49.93
N LYS A 481 28.52 -36.99 -50.16
CA LYS A 481 27.72 -37.27 -51.39
C LYS A 481 27.11 -38.68 -51.51
N SER A 482 25.88 -38.93 -51.96
CA SER A 482 24.71 -38.12 -52.36
C SER A 482 23.65 -39.11 -52.90
N VAL A 483 22.36 -38.88 -52.60
CA VAL A 483 21.19 -39.00 -53.55
C VAL A 483 20.68 -40.44 -53.83
N GLN A 484 19.39 -40.81 -53.90
CA GLN A 484 18.10 -40.21 -54.35
C GLN A 484 16.94 -40.99 -53.67
N GLN A 485 15.91 -40.41 -53.01
CA GLN A 485 14.63 -39.86 -53.52
C GLN A 485 13.89 -40.78 -54.52
N ARG A 486 12.57 -41.05 -54.50
CA ARG A 486 11.32 -40.49 -53.91
C ARG A 486 10.15 -41.40 -54.41
N PRO A 487 8.84 -41.06 -54.31
CA PRO A 487 8.02 -40.43 -53.26
C PRO A 487 6.69 -41.21 -53.01
N VAL A 488 5.89 -40.83 -52.00
CA VAL A 488 4.52 -40.25 -52.12
C VAL A 488 4.13 -39.70 -50.72
N SER A 489 3.67 -38.45 -50.72
CA SER A 489 3.36 -37.53 -49.61
C SER A 489 1.84 -37.49 -49.29
N PRO A 490 1.31 -36.54 -48.51
CA PRO A 490 1.74 -35.96 -47.21
C PRO A 490 0.61 -36.01 -46.16
N GLU A 491 0.97 -36.00 -44.87
CA GLU A 491 0.08 -35.48 -43.82
C GLU A 491 0.86 -34.40 -43.07
N THR A 492 0.32 -33.18 -43.11
CA THR A 492 0.97 -31.92 -42.78
C THR A 492 1.24 -31.80 -41.28
N THR A 493 2.52 -31.74 -40.92
CA THR A 493 3.02 -31.22 -39.64
C THR A 493 4.03 -30.12 -39.97
N GLU A 494 3.75 -28.88 -39.58
CA GLU A 494 4.65 -27.72 -39.60
C GLU A 494 4.18 -26.75 -38.48
N PRO A 495 5.03 -25.85 -37.93
CA PRO A 495 6.46 -25.99 -37.63
C PRO A 495 6.82 -25.36 -36.25
N ALA A 496 7.36 -26.11 -35.29
CA ALA A 496 7.81 -25.53 -34.00
C ALA A 496 9.34 -25.37 -33.89
N SER A 497 10.14 -25.95 -34.79
CA SER A 497 11.59 -26.08 -34.57
C SER A 497 12.48 -25.04 -35.26
N GLU A 498 11.94 -24.11 -36.06
CA GLU A 498 12.77 -23.09 -36.75
C GLU A 498 12.89 -21.77 -35.95
N GLY A 499 11.85 -21.33 -35.22
CA GLY A 499 11.86 -20.05 -34.50
C GLY A 499 12.85 -19.96 -33.32
N HIS A 500 13.11 -21.08 -32.64
CA HIS A 500 13.95 -21.11 -31.42
C HIS A 500 15.43 -20.91 -31.76
N SER A 501 15.83 -21.19 -33.00
CA SER A 501 17.21 -21.00 -33.48
C SER A 501 17.52 -19.51 -33.70
N GLU A 502 16.60 -18.77 -34.32
CA GLU A 502 16.79 -17.34 -34.62
C GLU A 502 16.80 -16.49 -33.34
N LEU A 503 15.94 -16.80 -32.37
CA LEU A 503 15.83 -16.09 -31.09
C LEU A 503 17.09 -16.26 -30.22
N LYS A 504 17.74 -17.43 -30.27
CA LYS A 504 19.02 -17.65 -29.58
C LYS A 504 20.13 -16.72 -30.10
N THR A 505 20.06 -16.28 -31.36
CA THR A 505 21.05 -15.33 -31.94
C THR A 505 20.84 -13.88 -31.49
N LEU A 506 19.74 -13.60 -30.80
CA LEU A 506 19.41 -12.29 -30.24
C LEU A 506 19.83 -12.16 -28.77
N ILE A 507 20.30 -13.24 -28.12
CA ILE A 507 20.79 -13.20 -26.74
C ILE A 507 22.00 -12.25 -26.66
N GLY A 508 21.95 -11.32 -25.71
CA GLY A 508 22.92 -10.25 -25.52
C GLY A 508 22.69 -9.01 -26.41
N LYS A 509 21.69 -9.03 -27.32
CA LYS A 509 21.37 -7.89 -28.19
C LYS A 509 20.20 -7.08 -27.65
N LYS A 510 20.16 -5.80 -28.01
CA LYS A 510 19.01 -4.93 -27.76
C LYS A 510 17.88 -5.32 -28.70
N VAL A 511 16.72 -5.64 -28.16
CA VAL A 511 15.53 -6.07 -28.88
C VAL A 511 14.33 -5.27 -28.44
N VAL A 512 13.36 -5.15 -29.35
CA VAL A 512 12.03 -4.63 -29.05
C VAL A 512 11.06 -5.80 -29.07
N ILE A 513 10.34 -5.99 -27.97
CA ILE A 513 9.33 -7.04 -27.81
C ILE A 513 7.96 -6.39 -27.78
N GLU A 514 7.08 -6.86 -28.64
CA GLU A 514 5.65 -6.55 -28.62
C GLU A 514 4.90 -7.77 -28.13
N ALA A 515 4.32 -7.65 -26.94
CA ALA A 515 3.56 -8.72 -26.29
C ALA A 515 2.10 -8.72 -26.76
N SER A 516 1.42 -9.83 -26.52
CA SER A 516 0.04 -10.10 -26.93
C SER A 516 -0.99 -9.19 -26.28
N ASP A 517 -0.65 -8.59 -25.15
CA ASP A 517 -1.38 -7.55 -24.42
C ASP A 517 -1.23 -6.15 -25.06
N GLY A 518 -0.45 -6.01 -26.15
CA GLY A 518 -0.16 -4.75 -26.82
C GLY A 518 0.99 -3.95 -26.21
N SER A 519 1.65 -4.48 -25.17
CA SER A 519 2.79 -3.82 -24.55
C SER A 519 4.03 -3.93 -25.43
N LYS A 520 4.63 -2.78 -25.78
CA LYS A 520 5.90 -2.71 -26.52
C LYS A 520 7.03 -2.28 -25.58
N ARG A 521 8.07 -3.10 -25.45
CA ARG A 521 9.20 -2.86 -24.53
C ARG A 521 10.53 -3.09 -25.23
N THR A 522 11.50 -2.23 -24.93
CA THR A 522 12.84 -2.27 -25.52
C THR A 522 13.87 -2.57 -24.43
N GLY A 523 14.62 -3.65 -24.58
CA GLY A 523 15.61 -4.08 -23.59
C GLY A 523 16.68 -4.99 -24.18
N VAL A 524 17.59 -5.50 -23.35
CA VAL A 524 18.61 -6.47 -23.75
C VAL A 524 18.11 -7.88 -23.44
N LEU A 525 18.16 -8.76 -24.43
CA LEU A 525 17.76 -10.15 -24.27
C LEU A 525 18.80 -10.91 -23.44
N GLN A 526 18.44 -11.45 -22.27
CA GLN A 526 19.41 -12.09 -21.36
C GLN A 526 19.48 -13.60 -21.53
N SER A 527 18.33 -14.27 -21.66
CA SER A 527 18.28 -15.72 -21.75
C SER A 527 17.02 -16.21 -22.46
N LEU A 528 17.12 -17.40 -23.05
CA LEU A 528 16.01 -18.17 -23.57
C LEU A 528 16.15 -19.61 -23.04
N VAL A 529 15.29 -20.01 -22.11
CA VAL A 529 15.31 -21.33 -21.46
C VAL A 529 13.89 -21.87 -21.42
N ASP A 530 13.68 -23.10 -21.90
CA ASP A 530 12.41 -23.83 -21.81
C ASP A 530 11.17 -22.98 -22.18
N ASP A 531 11.28 -22.27 -23.30
CA ASP A 531 10.26 -21.39 -23.90
C ASP A 531 9.94 -20.09 -23.15
N GLN A 532 10.77 -19.74 -22.16
CA GLN A 532 10.74 -18.46 -21.48
C GLN A 532 11.91 -17.57 -21.86
N LEU A 533 11.57 -16.31 -22.12
CA LEU A 533 12.47 -15.26 -22.58
C LEU A 533 12.61 -14.19 -21.50
N THR A 534 13.87 -13.85 -21.16
CA THR A 534 14.17 -12.79 -20.18
C THR A 534 14.68 -11.54 -20.89
N LEU A 535 14.00 -10.42 -20.70
CA LEU A 535 14.34 -9.10 -21.24
C LEU A 535 14.71 -8.12 -20.12
N SER A 536 15.93 -7.59 -20.16
CA SER A 536 16.40 -6.57 -19.22
C SER A 536 16.19 -5.16 -19.79
N VAL A 537 15.27 -4.39 -19.21
CA VAL A 537 14.93 -3.02 -19.64
C VAL A 537 15.60 -2.00 -18.70
N PRO A 538 16.38 -1.04 -19.22
CA PRO A 538 16.97 0.00 -18.38
C PRO A 538 15.90 0.98 -17.87
N VAL A 539 15.86 1.21 -16.55
CA VAL A 539 14.96 2.16 -15.90
C VAL A 539 15.78 3.03 -14.94
N GLY A 540 15.98 4.30 -15.31
CA GLY A 540 16.79 5.23 -14.53
C GLY A 540 18.26 4.78 -14.44
N ALA A 541 18.77 4.53 -13.23
CA ALA A 541 20.14 4.09 -12.96
C ALA A 541 20.29 2.55 -12.83
N GLY A 542 19.21 1.78 -13.02
CA GLY A 542 19.20 0.31 -12.90
C GLY A 542 18.50 -0.37 -14.08
N SER A 543 18.31 -1.69 -13.98
CA SER A 543 17.60 -2.50 -14.96
C SER A 543 16.47 -3.31 -14.31
N MET A 544 15.35 -3.43 -15.01
CA MET A 544 14.19 -4.25 -14.63
C MET A 544 14.06 -5.42 -15.59
N GLU A 545 13.97 -6.64 -15.06
CA GLU A 545 13.84 -7.86 -15.86
C GLU A 545 12.37 -8.20 -16.09
N PHE A 546 12.06 -8.56 -17.33
CA PHE A 546 10.73 -8.99 -17.77
C PHE A 546 10.83 -10.39 -18.33
N PHE A 547 9.88 -11.24 -17.95
CA PHE A 547 9.79 -12.63 -18.40
C PHE A 547 8.60 -12.76 -19.35
N TYR A 548 8.83 -13.39 -20.49
CA TYR A 548 7.81 -13.67 -21.50
C TYR A 548 7.81 -15.14 -21.83
N ASP A 549 6.64 -15.76 -21.84
CA ASP A 549 6.46 -17.03 -22.54
C ASP A 549 6.47 -16.75 -24.04
N LEU A 550 7.11 -17.60 -24.85
CA LEU A 550 7.18 -17.41 -26.32
C LEU A 550 5.80 -17.20 -26.95
N ASP A 551 4.78 -17.89 -26.46
CA ASP A 551 3.39 -17.80 -26.92
C ASP A 551 2.75 -16.44 -26.63
N SER A 552 3.31 -15.67 -25.68
CA SER A 552 2.84 -14.34 -25.32
C SER A 552 3.43 -13.23 -26.20
N ILE A 553 4.41 -13.53 -27.05
CA ILE A 553 5.12 -12.56 -27.88
C ILE A 553 4.50 -12.52 -29.28
N ARG A 554 3.99 -11.36 -29.69
CA ARG A 554 3.49 -11.15 -31.07
C ARG A 554 4.62 -10.88 -32.04
N HIS A 555 5.61 -10.09 -31.60
CA HIS A 555 6.71 -9.69 -32.46
C HIS A 555 7.97 -9.40 -31.64
N ILE A 556 9.13 -9.77 -32.18
CA ILE A 556 10.43 -9.45 -31.63
C ILE A 556 11.39 -9.09 -32.76
N GLU A 557 12.02 -7.92 -32.63
CA GLU A 557 12.98 -7.42 -33.61
C GLU A 557 14.23 -6.88 -32.92
N ALA A 558 15.38 -6.98 -33.58
CA ALA A 558 16.60 -6.34 -33.10
C ALA A 558 16.45 -4.82 -33.21
N ALA A 559 16.65 -4.11 -32.10
CA ALA A 559 16.68 -2.65 -32.10
C ALA A 559 17.96 -2.19 -32.83
N ARG A 560 17.80 -1.39 -33.88
CA ARG A 560 18.93 -0.77 -34.60
C ARG A 560 19.69 0.23 -33.73
#